data_AF-A0AAU3ILL4-F1
#
_entry.id   AF-A0AAU3ILL4-F1
#
_cell.length_a   1.000
_cell.length_b   1.000
_cell.length_c   1.000
_cell.angle_alpha   90.00
_cell.angle_beta   90.00
_cell.angle_gamma   90.00
#
_symmetry.space_group_name_H-M   'P 1'
#
loop_
_entity.id
_entity.type
_entity.pdbx_description
1 polymer ?
#
loop_
_entity_poly.entity_id
_entity_poly.type
_entity_poly.pdbx_seq_one_letter_code
_entity_poly.pdbx_strand_id
1 'polypeptide(L)' 'MTRIAIELDDDMVVAAMRIYGTSTQGEAVRTAMEEAVKRHLRLELAEAIKSGELDLSEIVEKTGPRDADG' A
#
# COMPACT_ATOMS: atom_id res chain seq x y z
N MET A 1 -7.00 -15.61 -11.52
CA MET A 1 -6.15 -15.93 -10.36
C MET A 1 -5.21 -17.05 -10.74
N THR A 2 -3.92 -16.89 -10.44
CA THR A 2 -2.88 -17.90 -10.71
C THR A 2 -2.50 -18.59 -9.40
N ARG A 3 -2.33 -19.92 -9.43
CA ARG A 3 -1.80 -20.68 -8.29
C ARG A 3 -0.30 -20.83 -8.48
N ILE A 4 0.46 -20.40 -7.48
CA ILE A 4 1.92 -20.48 -7.49
C ILE A 4 2.32 -21.24 -6.24
N ALA A 5 3.23 -22.21 -6.38
CA ALA A 5 3.87 -22.88 -5.26
C ALA A 5 5.19 -22.16 -4.97
N ILE A 6 5.34 -21.65 -3.76
CA ILE A 6 6.56 -20.99 -3.27
C ILE A 6 6.90 -21.56 -1.90
N GLU A 7 8.18 -21.67 -1.60
CA GLU A 7 8.66 -22.02 -0.27
C GLU A 7 8.82 -20.74 0.55
N LEU A 8 8.33 -20.77 1.78
CA LEU A 8 8.37 -19.66 2.72
C LEU A 8 8.75 -20.19 4.10
N ASP A 9 9.40 -19.34 4.88
CA ASP A 9 9.65 -19.61 6.29
C ASP A 9 8.34 -19.54 7.07
N ASP A 10 7.99 -20.64 7.77
CA ASP A 10 6.77 -20.74 8.57
C ASP A 10 6.72 -19.69 9.67
N ASP A 11 7.85 -19.34 10.29
CA ASP A 11 7.89 -18.31 11.35
C ASP A 11 7.52 -16.93 10.77
N MET A 12 7.95 -16.66 9.54
CA MET A 12 7.62 -15.43 8.83
C MET A 12 6.13 -15.38 8.46
N VAL A 13 5.55 -16.51 8.04
CA VAL A 13 4.12 -16.60 7.73
C VAL A 13 3.29 -16.41 8.99
N VAL A 14 3.69 -17.02 10.12
CA VAL A 14 3.04 -16.83 11.42
C VAL A 14 3.13 -15.38 11.88
N ALA A 15 4.27 -14.72 11.69
CA ALA A 15 4.42 -13.30 11.99
C ALA A 15 3.47 -12.45 11.12
N ALA A 16 3.38 -12.72 9.82
CA ALA A 16 2.45 -12.05 8.92
C ALA A 16 0.98 -12.27 9.35
N MET A 17 0.61 -13.50 9.74
CA MET A 17 -0.73 -13.80 10.24
C MET A 17 -1.08 -12.97 11.47
N ARG A 18 -0.13 -12.78 12.39
CA ARG A 18 -0.33 -11.94 13.59
C ARG A 18 -0.42 -10.45 13.25
N ILE A 19 0.44 -9.96 12.36
CA ILE A 19 0.46 -8.54 11.94
C ILE A 19 -0.85 -8.16 11.25
N TYR A 20 -1.34 -9.02 10.35
CA TYR A 20 -2.52 -8.73 9.53
C TYR A 20 -3.82 -9.30 10.10
N GLY A 21 -3.77 -10.03 11.22
CA GLY A 21 -4.94 -10.60 11.89
C GLY A 21 -5.66 -11.67 11.07
N THR A 22 -4.94 -12.39 10.20
CA THR A 22 -5.54 -13.34 9.26
C THR A 22 -5.62 -14.75 9.84
N SER A 23 -6.62 -15.51 9.40
CA SER A 23 -6.88 -16.87 9.91
C SER A 23 -6.16 -17.97 9.13
N THR A 24 -5.72 -17.68 7.90
CA THR A 24 -5.05 -18.67 7.03
C THR A 24 -3.71 -18.15 6.50
N GLN A 25 -2.76 -19.06 6.28
CA GLN A 25 -1.45 -18.72 5.70
C GLN A 25 -1.57 -18.06 4.33
N GLY A 26 -2.46 -18.56 3.47
CA GLY A 26 -2.67 -18.01 2.12
C GLY A 26 -3.24 -16.59 2.13
N GLU A 27 -4.12 -16.27 3.10
CA GLU A 27 -4.62 -14.91 3.30
C GLU A 27 -3.52 -13.98 3.81
N ALA A 28 -2.70 -14.44 4.78
CA ALA A 28 -1.58 -13.68 5.29
C ALA A 28 -0.60 -13.27 4.19
N VAL A 29 -0.20 -14.24 3.35
CA VAL A 29 0.74 -14.01 2.24
C VAL A 29 0.14 -13.06 1.21
N ARG A 30 -1.14 -13.25 0.85
CA ARG A 30 -1.84 -12.35 -0.09
C ARG A 30 -1.85 -10.92 0.44
N THR A 31 -2.28 -10.72 1.68
CA THR A 31 -2.36 -9.41 2.31
C THR A 31 -0.98 -8.76 2.42
N ALA A 32 0.04 -9.52 2.82
CA ALA A 32 1.42 -9.04 2.88
C ALA A 32 1.91 -8.55 1.51
N MET A 33 1.67 -9.33 0.44
CA MET A 33 2.07 -8.94 -0.92
C MET A 33 1.31 -7.70 -1.40
N GLU A 34 0.00 -7.63 -1.17
CA GLU A 34 -0.81 -6.46 -1.55
C GLU A 34 -0.33 -5.19 -0.85
N GLU A 35 -0.06 -5.26 0.46
CA GLU A 35 0.44 -4.10 1.21
C GLU A 35 1.85 -3.70 0.80
N ALA A 36 2.74 -4.66 0.49
CA ALA A 36 4.07 -4.38 -0.05
C ALA A 36 4.00 -3.65 -1.40
N VAL A 37 3.15 -4.13 -2.31
CA VAL A 37 2.96 -3.50 -3.63
C VAL A 37 2.35 -2.11 -3.47
N LYS A 38 1.28 -1.96 -2.69
CA LYS A 38 0.67 -0.64 -2.44
C LYS A 38 1.66 0.34 -1.82
N ARG A 39 2.50 -0.12 -0.88
CA ARG A 39 3.54 0.72 -0.28
C ARG A 39 4.53 1.21 -1.33
N HIS A 40 4.97 0.34 -2.23
CA HIS A 40 5.89 0.74 -3.30
C HIS A 40 5.25 1.79 -4.23
N LEU A 41 4.03 1.54 -4.67
CA LEU A 41 3.28 2.48 -5.52
C LEU A 41 3.04 3.83 -4.84
N ARG A 42 2.78 3.84 -3.52
CA ARG A 42 2.65 5.10 -2.74
C ARG A 42 3.96 5.89 -2.70
N LEU A 43 5.10 5.20 -2.63
CA LEU A 43 6.41 5.85 -2.63
C LEU A 43 6.75 6.41 -4.01
N GLU A 44 6.51 5.65 -5.09
CA GLU A 44 6.68 6.13 -6.46
C GLU A 44 5.79 7.33 -6.74
N LEU A 45 4.52 7.28 -6.33
CA LEU A 45 3.60 8.40 -6.46
C LEU A 45 4.10 9.64 -5.69
N ALA A 46 4.52 9.47 -4.44
CA ALA A 46 5.04 10.57 -3.64
C ALA A 46 6.29 11.20 -4.26
N GLU A 47 7.17 10.38 -4.84
CA GLU A 47 8.37 10.86 -5.53
C GLU A 47 8.04 11.56 -6.85
N ALA A 48 7.08 11.06 -7.62
CA ALA A 48 6.60 11.71 -8.84
C ALA A 48 5.96 13.09 -8.56
N ILE A 49 5.23 13.23 -7.44
CA ILE A 49 4.72 14.52 -6.99
C ILE A 49 5.87 15.46 -6.59
N LYS A 50 6.83 14.94 -5.81
CA LYS A 50 7.96 15.75 -5.29
C LYS A 50 8.92 16.20 -6.40
N SER A 51 9.15 15.36 -7.40
CA SER A 51 10.01 15.65 -8.56
C SER A 51 9.35 16.58 -9.58
N GLY A 52 8.05 16.87 -9.43
CA GLY A 52 7.28 17.71 -10.35
C GLY A 52 6.89 16.99 -11.64
N GLU A 53 7.05 15.67 -11.71
CA GLU A 53 6.58 14.84 -12.83
C GLU A 53 5.05 14.70 -12.82
N LEU A 54 4.45 14.69 -11.63
CA LEU A 54 3.01 14.86 -11.43
C LEU A 54 2.74 16.20 -10.76
N ASP A 55 2.21 17.14 -11.54
CA ASP A 55 1.81 18.45 -11.02
C ASP A 55 0.38 18.40 -10.46
N LEU A 56 0.29 18.37 -9.12
CA LEU A 56 -0.99 18.42 -8.39
C LEU A 56 -1.36 19.84 -7.93
N SER A 57 -0.61 20.86 -8.32
CA SER A 57 -0.84 22.26 -7.90
C SER A 57 -2.26 22.73 -8.26
N GLU A 58 -2.75 22.35 -9.44
CA GLU A 58 -4.09 22.71 -9.93
C GLU A 58 -5.24 22.03 -9.15
N ILE A 59 -4.99 20.87 -8.56
CA ILE A 59 -5.97 20.16 -7.71
C ILE A 59 -5.99 20.77 -6.31
N VAL A 60 -4.82 21.08 -5.74
CA VAL A 60 -4.71 21.77 -4.45
C VAL A 60 -5.37 23.15 -4.50
N GLU A 61 -5.25 23.89 -5.60
CA GLU A 61 -5.92 25.18 -5.79
C GLU A 61 -7.46 25.05 -5.78
N LYS A 62 -7.99 23.97 -6.37
CA LYS A 62 -9.45 23.70 -6.45
C LYS A 62 -10.04 23.03 -5.21
N THR A 63 -9.22 22.38 -4.38
CA THR A 63 -9.66 21.62 -3.19
C THR A 63 -8.91 22.00 -1.91
N GLY A 64 -8.34 23.21 -1.87
CA GLY A 64 -7.65 23.77 -0.71
C GLY A 64 -8.49 23.72 0.57
N PRO A 65 -7.87 23.88 1.75
CA PRO A 65 -8.57 23.76 3.03
C PRO A 65 -9.84 24.61 2.99
N ARG A 66 -11.00 24.02 3.25
CA ARG A 66 -12.21 24.82 3.52
C ARG A 66 -11.81 25.78 4.63
N ASP A 67 -11.84 27.07 4.34
CA ASP A 67 -11.75 28.09 5.37
C ASP A 67 -12.70 27.70 6.52
N ALA A 68 -12.35 28.05 7.75
CA ALA A 68 -13.06 27.63 8.97
C ALA A 68 -14.54 28.09 9.05
N ASP A 69 -15.10 28.64 7.96
CA ASP A 69 -16.42 29.25 7.86
C ASP A 69 -17.38 28.54 6.88
N GLY A 70 -17.11 27.32 6.41
CA GLY A 70 -18.16 26.57 5.70
C GLY A 70 -17.66 25.46 4.82
#